data_AF-A0AB36IPS3-F1
#
_entry.id   AF-A0AB36IPS3-F1
#
_cell.length_a   1.000
_cell.length_b   1.000
_cell.length_c   1.000
_cell.angle_alpha   90.00
_cell.angle_beta   90.00
_cell.angle_gamma   90.00
#
_symmetry.space_group_name_H-M   'P 1'
#
loop_
_entity.id
_entity.type
_entity.pdbx_description
1 polymer ?
#
loop_
_entity_poly.entity_id
_entity_poly.type
_entity_poly.pdbx_seq_one_letter_code
_entity_poly.pdbx_strand_id
1 'polypeptide(L)' 'MPSNALVGTWLKRFFEKHNELDHEIKNMQENIQLATHMEIEALKKEKLRIKDELYEYLQEKITRIVKKTG' A
#
# COMPACT_ATOMS: atom_id res chain seq x y z
N MET A 1 21.22 -9.12 -14.01
CA MET A 1 20.77 -8.34 -12.82
C MET A 1 19.70 -9.15 -12.11
N PRO A 2 19.90 -9.62 -10.86
CA PRO A 2 18.98 -10.55 -10.23
C PRO A 2 17.68 -9.85 -9.80
N SER A 3 16.54 -10.38 -10.27
CA SER A 3 15.19 -9.82 -10.16
C SER A 3 14.62 -9.61 -8.75
N ASN A 4 15.37 -9.91 -7.69
CA ASN A 4 14.89 -9.81 -6.30
C ASN A 4 15.09 -8.42 -5.65
N ALA A 5 16.02 -7.60 -6.14
CA ALA A 5 16.25 -6.27 -5.56
C ALA A 5 15.05 -5.32 -5.77
N LEU A 6 14.36 -5.44 -6.91
CA LEU A 6 13.22 -4.59 -7.26
C LEU A 6 11.99 -4.82 -6.37
N VAL A 7 11.80 -6.07 -5.90
CA VAL A 7 10.70 -6.40 -4.99
C VAL A 7 10.93 -5.76 -3.63
N GLY A 8 12.16 -5.80 -3.13
CA GLY A 8 12.52 -5.15 -1.86
C GLY A 8 12.33 -3.64 -1.90
N THR A 9 12.73 -2.97 -2.98
CA THR A 9 12.57 -1.51 -3.11
C THR A 9 11.10 -1.09 -3.24
N TRP A 10 10.29 -1.86 -3.98
CA TRP A 10 8.87 -1.55 -4.16
C TRP A 10 8.05 -1.79 -2.89
N LEU A 11 8.29 -2.90 -2.19
CA LEU A 11 7.66 -3.16 -0.89
C LEU A 11 8.02 -2.06 0.13
N LYS A 12 9.29 -1.63 0.15
CA LYS A 12 9.73 -0.58 1.07
C LYS A 12 8.95 0.73 0.87
N ARG A 13 8.83 1.18 -0.39
CA ARG A 13 8.05 2.40 -0.74
C ARG A 13 6.59 2.29 -0.34
N PHE A 14 6.00 1.13 -0.56
CA PHE A 14 4.61 0.86 -0.19
C PHE A 14 4.42 0.87 1.33
N PHE A 15 5.34 0.26 2.06
CA PHE A 15 5.32 0.22 3.52
C PHE A 15 5.53 1.61 4.13
N GLU A 16 6.43 2.40 3.56
CA GLU A 16 6.64 3.81 3.93
C GLU A 16 5.35 4.62 3.74
N LYS A 17 4.71 4.51 2.56
CA LYS A 17 3.45 5.20 2.28
C LYS A 17 2.31 4.74 3.22
N HIS A 18 2.22 3.45 3.50
CA HIS A 18 1.25 2.93 4.46
C HIS A 18 1.51 3.46 5.88
N ASN A 19 2.77 3.49 6.33
CA ASN A 19 3.12 4.03 7.64
C ASN A 19 2.81 5.52 7.76
N GLU A 20 3.07 6.30 6.71
CA GLU A 20 2.73 7.72 6.67
C GLU A 20 1.21 7.94 6.82
N LEU A 21 0.42 7.19 6.05
CA LEU A 21 -1.05 7.23 6.15
C LEU A 21 -1.55 6.79 7.53
N ASP A 22 -0.96 5.74 8.12
CA ASP A 22 -1.35 5.26 9.45
C ASP A 22 -1.05 6.30 10.54
N HIS A 23 0.11 6.95 10.44
CA HIS A 23 0.52 8.02 11.34
C HIS A 23 -0.38 9.25 11.21
N GLU A 24 -0.73 9.63 9.99
CA GLU A 24 -1.61 10.74 9.71
C GLU A 24 -3.04 10.46 10.23
N ILE A 25 -3.59 9.28 9.96
CA ILE A 25 -4.87 8.84 10.54
C ILE A 25 -4.83 8.88 12.06
N LYS A 26 -3.75 8.39 12.69
CA LYS A 26 -3.61 8.40 14.14
C LYS A 26 -3.60 9.83 14.70
N ASN A 27 -2.83 10.73 14.10
CA ASN A 27 -2.79 12.14 14.51
C ASN A 27 -4.16 12.83 14.38
N MET A 28 -4.92 12.49 13.33
CA MET A 28 -6.28 12.98 13.13
C MET A 28 -7.26 12.39 14.15
N GLN A 29 -7.13 11.10 14.49
CA GLN A 29 -7.96 10.44 15.49
C GLN A 29 -7.70 10.95 16.92
N GLU A 30 -6.45 11.24 17.26
CA GLU A 30 -6.07 11.81 18.55
C GLU A 30 -6.42 13.30 18.68
N ASN A 31 -7.14 13.88 17.70
CA ASN A 31 -7.44 15.33 17.62
C ASN A 31 -6.16 16.21 17.66
N ILE A 32 -5.00 15.64 17.34
CA ILE A 32 -3.73 16.37 17.26
C ILE A 32 -3.75 17.26 16.01
N GLN A 33 -4.39 16.78 14.94
CA GLN A 33 -4.58 17.52 13.69
C GLN A 33 -6.08 17.71 13.43
N LEU A 34 -6.49 18.95 13.13
CA LEU A 34 -7.83 19.25 12.64
C LEU A 34 -8.01 18.57 11.29
N ALA A 35 -8.72 17.45 11.30
CA ALA A 35 -9.13 16.76 10.09
C ALA A 35 -10.62 16.57 10.08
N THR A 36 -11.20 16.76 8.89
CA THR A 36 -12.61 16.47 8.68
C THR A 36 -12.83 14.96 8.67
N HIS A 37 -14.03 14.53 9.07
CA HIS A 37 -14.42 13.11 8.96
C HIS A 37 -14.19 12.57 7.54
N MET A 38 -14.39 13.43 6.53
CA MET A 38 -14.14 13.13 5.12
C MET A 38 -12.66 12.84 4.82
N GLU A 39 -11.72 13.56 5.43
CA GLU A 39 -10.28 13.28 5.26
C GLU A 39 -9.89 11.93 5.85
N ILE A 40 -10.38 11.61 7.06
CA ILE A 40 -10.13 10.31 7.69
C ILE A 40 -10.71 9.17 6.83
N GLU A 41 -11.91 9.35 6.28
CA GLU A 41 -12.51 8.38 5.36
C GLU A 41 -11.74 8.26 4.04
N ALA A 42 -11.23 9.37 3.49
CA ALA A 42 -10.39 9.38 2.30
C ALA A 42 -9.07 8.63 2.53
N LEU A 43 -8.40 8.85 3.66
CA LEU A 43 -7.17 8.16 4.04
C LEU A 43 -7.39 6.65 4.22
N LYS A 44 -8.52 6.26 4.82
CA LYS A 44 -8.91 4.84 4.92
C LYS A 44 -9.14 4.21 3.55
N LYS A 45 -9.80 4.92 2.62
CA LYS A 45 -10.00 4.45 1.24
C LYS A 45 -8.67 4.33 0.49
N GLU A 46 -7.78 5.30 0.65
CA GLU A 46 -6.45 5.26 0.02
C GLU A 46 -5.63 4.07 0.54
N LYS A 47 -5.67 3.79 1.85
CA LYS A 47 -5.05 2.60 2.46
C LYS A 47 -5.60 1.30 1.86
N LEU A 48 -6.91 1.24 1.60
CA LEU A 48 -7.54 0.09 0.94
C LEU A 48 -7.10 -0.06 -0.52
N ARG A 49 -7.12 1.04 -1.29
CA ARG A 49 -6.69 1.06 -2.70
C ARG A 49 -5.25 0.60 -2.86
N ILE A 50 -4.38 1.08 -1.99
CA ILE A 50 -2.98 0.66 -1.90
C ILE A 50 -2.90 -0.86 -1.74
N LYS A 51 -3.66 -1.45 -0.80
CA LYS A 51 -3.72 -2.91 -0.61
C LYS A 51 -4.24 -3.65 -1.85
N ASP A 52 -5.25 -3.12 -2.52
CA ASP A 52 -5.80 -3.71 -3.75
C ASP A 52 -4.79 -3.69 -4.90
N GLU A 53 -4.10 -2.57 -5.13
CA GLU A 53 -3.03 -2.48 -6.14
C GLU A 53 -1.90 -3.48 -5.87
N LEU A 54 -1.55 -3.68 -4.60
CA LEU A 54 -0.55 -4.66 -4.21
C LEU A 54 -1.02 -6.08 -4.50
N TYR A 55 -2.30 -6.35 -4.22
CA TYR A 55 -2.92 -7.64 -4.49
C TYR A 55 -2.98 -7.94 -5.99
N GLU A 56 -3.44 -6.99 -6.81
CA GLU A 56 -3.46 -7.11 -8.27
C GLU A 56 -2.06 -7.35 -8.84
N TYR A 57 -1.06 -6.59 -8.38
CA TYR A 57 0.33 -6.79 -8.79
C TYR A 57 0.84 -8.18 -8.42
N LEU A 58 0.55 -8.67 -7.21
CA LEU A 58 0.94 -10.00 -6.77
C LEU A 58 0.25 -11.10 -7.58
N GLN A 59 -1.06 -10.95 -7.83
CA GLN A 59 -1.86 -11.86 -8.65
C GLN A 59 -1.33 -11.92 -10.08
N GLU A 60 -0.99 -10.79 -10.70
CA GLU A 60 -0.39 -10.75 -12.02
C GLU A 60 0.94 -11.52 -12.03
N LYS A 61 1.79 -11.28 -11.04
CA LYS A 61 3.10 -11.93 -10.92
C LYS A 61 2.98 -13.44 -10.77
N ILE A 62 2.08 -13.90 -9.88
CA ILE A 62 1.80 -15.32 -9.66
C ILE A 62 1.25 -15.95 -10.94
N THR A 63 0.27 -15.31 -11.59
CA THR A 63 -0.31 -15.78 -12.87
C THR A 63 0.76 -15.92 -13.95
N ARG A 64 1.69 -14.96 -14.05
CA ARG A 64 2.81 -15.02 -15.00
C ARG A 64 3.79 -16.16 -14.69
N ILE A 65 4.03 -16.48 -13.42
CA ILE A 65 4.87 -17.61 -13.01
C ILE A 65 4.20 -18.94 -13.41
N VAL A 66 2.90 -19.09 -13.13
CA VAL A 66 2.13 -20.30 -13.47
C VAL A 66 2.08 -20.53 -14.98
N LYS A 67 1.83 -19.49 -15.79
CA LYS A 67 1.81 -19.59 -17.26
C LYS A 67 3.17 -19.91 -17.89
N LYS A 68 4.28 -19.64 -17.21
CA LYS A 68 5.64 -19.86 -17.74
C LYS A 68 6.18 -21.26 -17.43
N THR A 69 5.49 -22.01 -16.56
CA THR A 69 5.91 -23.35 -16.10
C THR A 69 5.06 -24.47 -16.70
N GLY A 70 4.06 -24.12 -17.53
CA GLY A 70 3.21 -25.06 -18.28
C GLY A 70 3.50 -25.04 -19.77
#